data_AF-A0A933J4I1-F1
#
_entry.id   AF-A0A933J4I1-F1
#
_cell.length_a   1.000
_cell.length_b   1.000
_cell.length_c   1.000
_cell.angle_alpha   90.00
_cell.angle_beta   90.00
_cell.angle_gamma   90.00
#
_symmetry.space_group_name_H-M   'P 1'
#
loop_
_entity.id
_entity.type
_entity.pdbx_description
1 polymer ?
#
loop_
_entity_poly.entity_id
_entity_poly.type
_entity_poly.pdbx_seq_one_letter_code
_entity_poly.pdbx_strand_id
1 'polypeptide(L)'
;MDQAAHLLGEHLFEVWEILSAILGRIWRGSMAAECVNRLLRPRLNARKHADQGGLDLFQFLHNTHRFPRGKRANHSPAELVGIVVPADHFTLLGPAPKVAI
;
A
#
# COMPACT_ATOMS: atom_id res chain seq x y z
N MET A 1 -33.36 4.97 6.64
CA MET A 1 -33.01 6.34 7.07
C MET A 1 -33.91 6.79 8.21
N ASP A 2 -35.19 6.43 8.19
CA ASP A 2 -36.19 6.84 9.18
C ASP A 2 -35.85 6.51 10.63
N GLN A 3 -35.24 5.35 10.90
CA GLN A 3 -34.88 4.96 12.27
C GLN A 3 -33.65 5.71 12.80
N ALA A 4 -32.70 6.04 11.93
CA ALA A 4 -31.55 6.87 12.31
C ALA A 4 -31.97 8.33 12.55
N ALA A 5 -32.89 8.84 11.72
CA ALA A 5 -33.48 10.17 11.91
C ALA A 5 -34.28 10.25 13.21
N HIS A 6 -35.00 9.19 13.58
CA HIS A 6 -35.73 9.13 14.85
C HIS A 6 -34.79 9.10 16.08
N LEU A 7 -33.67 8.38 16.01
CA LEU A 7 -32.75 8.20 17.12
C LEU A 7 -31.76 9.36 17.30
N LEU A 8 -31.35 10.01 16.21
CA LEU A 8 -30.29 11.03 16.22
C LEU A 8 -30.82 12.46 16.02
N GLY A 9 -32.05 12.62 15.52
CA GLY A 9 -32.70 13.92 15.37
C GLY A 9 -31.83 14.93 14.62
N GLU A 10 -31.62 16.09 15.26
CA GLU A 10 -30.81 17.19 14.73
C GLU A 10 -29.32 16.85 14.54
N HIS A 11 -28.80 15.89 15.31
CA HIS A 11 -27.41 15.45 15.23
C HIS A 11 -27.17 14.41 14.12
N LEU A 12 -28.20 13.98 13.39
CA LEU A 12 -28.08 12.96 12.35
C LEU A 12 -26.97 13.27 11.35
N PHE A 13 -26.93 14.50 10.85
CA PHE A 13 -25.94 14.91 9.86
C PHE A 13 -24.53 15.03 10.47
N GLU A 14 -24.41 15.52 11.69
CA GLU A 14 -23.11 15.62 12.40
C GLU A 14 -22.52 14.22 12.65
N VAL A 15 -23.33 13.29 13.15
CA VAL A 15 -22.93 11.90 13.38
C VAL A 15 -22.60 11.20 12.06
N TRP A 16 -23.37 11.47 10.99
CA TRP A 16 -23.11 10.94 9.66
C TRP A 16 -21.75 11.37 9.11
N GLU A 17 -21.39 12.65 9.23
CA GLU A 17 -20.10 13.17 8.78
C GLU A 17 -18.94 12.54 9.57
N ILE A 18 -19.05 12.45 10.90
CA ILE A 18 -18.04 11.80 11.75
C ILE A 18 -17.87 10.33 11.37
N LEU A 19 -18.98 9.59 11.24
CA LEU A 19 -18.96 8.18 10.88
C LEU A 19 -18.33 7.98 9.49
N SER A 20 -18.69 8.82 8.53
CA SER A 20 -18.16 8.78 7.16
C SER A 20 -16.65 9.08 7.13
N ALA A 21 -16.17 10.03 7.93
CA ALA A 21 -14.75 10.32 8.07
C ALA A 21 -13.97 9.12 8.66
N ILE A 22 -14.51 8.50 9.72
CA ILE A 22 -13.91 7.33 10.38
C ILE A 22 -13.88 6.13 9.43
N LEU A 23 -15.04 5.75 8.89
CA LEU A 23 -15.17 4.62 7.97
C LEU A 23 -14.37 4.85 6.69
N GLY A 24 -14.35 6.08 6.16
CA GLY A 24 -13.55 6.43 4.99
C GLY A 24 -12.05 6.24 5.21
N ARG A 25 -11.54 6.44 6.43
CA ARG A 25 -10.13 6.17 6.78
C ARG A 25 -9.86 4.67 6.92
N ILE A 26 -10.71 3.96 7.67
CA ILE A 26 -10.57 2.52 7.91
C ILE A 26 -10.67 1.74 6.59
N TRP A 27 -11.68 2.06 5.77
CA TRP A 27 -11.92 1.43 4.47
C TRP A 27 -10.75 1.63 3.50
N ARG A 28 -10.20 2.85 3.42
CA ARG A 28 -9.01 3.13 2.60
C ARG A 28 -7.79 2.32 3.06
N GLY A 29 -7.60 2.20 4.38
CA GLY A 29 -6.54 1.37 4.96
C GLY A 29 -6.71 -0.10 4.60
N SER A 30 -7.90 -0.66 4.81
CA SER A 30 -8.21 -2.07 4.52
C SER A 30 -8.12 -2.39 3.03
N MET A 31 -8.57 -1.49 2.15
CA MET A 31 -8.46 -1.67 0.70
C MET A 31 -7.01 -1.62 0.23
N ALA A 32 -6.20 -0.68 0.73
CA ALA A 32 -4.79 -0.60 0.37
C ALA A 32 -4.03 -1.84 0.86
N ALA A 33 -4.29 -2.28 2.10
CA ALA A 33 -3.75 -3.51 2.64
C ALA A 33 -4.16 -4.72 1.80
N GLU A 34 -5.41 -4.81 1.37
CA GLU A 34 -5.87 -5.94 0.54
C GLU A 34 -5.29 -5.89 -0.88
N CYS A 35 -5.08 -4.71 -1.47
CA CYS A 35 -4.35 -4.58 -2.72
C CYS A 35 -2.93 -5.14 -2.60
N VAL A 36 -2.22 -4.80 -1.52
CA VAL A 36 -0.88 -5.33 -1.25
C VAL A 36 -0.94 -6.84 -0.99
N ASN A 37 -1.87 -7.30 -0.15
CA ASN A 37 -2.04 -8.72 0.15
C ASN A 37 -2.33 -9.53 -1.12
N ARG A 38 -3.20 -9.04 -2.01
CA ARG A 38 -3.50 -9.71 -3.29
C ARG A 38 -2.26 -9.89 -4.16
N LEU A 39 -1.33 -8.94 -4.12
CA LEU A 39 -0.04 -9.04 -4.83
C LEU A 39 0.92 -10.02 -4.13
N LEU A 40 0.91 -10.08 -2.80
CA LEU A 40 1.80 -10.91 -1.99
C LEU A 40 1.37 -12.38 -1.90
N ARG A 41 0.07 -12.66 -1.72
CA ARG A 41 -0.49 -13.99 -1.50
C ARG A 41 0.04 -15.05 -2.47
N PRO A 42 0.09 -14.84 -3.80
CA PRO A 42 0.63 -15.85 -4.72
C PRO A 42 2.09 -16.22 -4.46
N ARG A 43 2.90 -15.25 -3.99
CA ARG A 43 4.33 -15.43 -3.72
C ARG A 43 4.60 -16.01 -2.34
N LEU A 44 3.77 -15.65 -1.36
CA LEU A 44 3.89 -16.15 0.00
C LEU A 44 3.31 -17.57 0.13
N ASN A 45 2.18 -17.86 -0.52
CA ASN A 45 1.60 -19.20 -0.52
C ASN A 45 2.50 -20.26 -1.18
N ALA A 46 3.36 -19.84 -2.11
CA ALA A 46 4.34 -20.72 -2.76
C ALA A 46 5.58 -20.98 -1.89
N ARG A 47 5.76 -20.26 -0.78
CA ARG A 47 6.90 -20.41 0.13
C ARG A 47 6.45 -20.96 1.49
N LYS A 48 7.30 -21.78 2.11
CA LYS A 48 7.04 -22.27 3.48
C LYS A 48 7.20 -21.19 4.54
N HIS A 49 8.02 -20.18 4.27
CA HIS A 49 8.32 -19.08 5.18
C HIS A 49 8.33 -17.74 4.45
N ALA A 50 7.88 -16.70 5.13
CA ALA A 50 8.02 -15.31 4.73
C ALA A 50 8.97 -14.63 5.72
N ASP A 51 10.09 -14.13 5.23
CA ASP A 51 11.07 -13.36 6.00
C ASP A 51 11.06 -11.90 5.55
N GLN A 52 11.64 -11.02 6.38
CA GLN A 52 11.72 -9.59 6.07
C GLN A 52 12.47 -9.35 4.76
N GLY A 53 13.59 -10.06 4.53
CA GLY A 53 14.35 -9.94 3.28
C GLY A 53 13.55 -10.30 2.03
N GLY A 54 12.66 -11.29 2.10
CA GLY A 54 11.74 -11.62 1.01
C GLY A 54 10.70 -10.53 0.75
N LEU A 55 10.25 -9.82 1.78
CA LEU A 55 9.34 -8.67 1.65
C LEU A 55 10.07 -7.44 1.09
N ASP A 56 11.28 -7.17 1.53
CA ASP A 56 12.12 -6.06 1.06
C ASP A 56 12.44 -6.23 -0.44
N LEU A 57 12.82 -7.45 -0.85
CA LEU A 57 13.03 -7.77 -2.25
C LEU A 57 11.75 -7.62 -3.08
N PHE A 58 10.59 -8.03 -2.53
CA PHE A 58 9.32 -7.85 -3.22
C PHE A 58 8.98 -6.36 -3.40
N GLN A 59 9.13 -5.56 -2.36
CA GLN A 59 8.91 -4.12 -2.39
C GLN A 59 9.82 -3.46 -3.44
N PHE A 60 11.12 -3.81 -3.42
CA PHE A 60 12.10 -3.34 -4.40
C PHE A 60 11.68 -3.68 -5.83
N LEU A 61 11.47 -4.96 -6.14
CA LEU A 61 11.15 -5.42 -7.49
C LEU A 61 9.83 -4.82 -7.99
N HIS A 62 8.80 -4.79 -7.14
CA HIS A 62 7.50 -4.22 -7.51
C HIS A 62 7.63 -2.73 -7.84
N ASN A 63 8.31 -1.95 -7.01
CA ASN A 63 8.33 -0.49 -7.13
C ASN A 63 9.29 0.03 -8.20
N THR A 64 10.31 -0.76 -8.57
CA THR A 64 11.30 -0.39 -9.59
C THR A 64 11.01 -0.96 -10.97
N HIS A 65 10.17 -1.99 -11.07
CA HIS A 65 9.81 -2.61 -12.34
C HIS A 65 9.11 -1.61 -13.28
N ARG A 66 9.71 -1.37 -14.46
CA ARG A 66 9.10 -0.54 -15.51
C ARG A 66 8.05 -1.33 -16.28
N PHE A 67 6.87 -0.76 -16.48
CA PHE A 67 5.84 -1.42 -17.28
C PHE A 67 6.27 -1.50 -18.75
N PRO A 68 6.20 -2.67 -19.41
CA PRO A 68 6.66 -2.83 -20.79
C PRO A 68 5.68 -2.23 -21.82
N ARG A 69 4.42 -2.00 -21.45
CA ARG A 69 3.36 -1.57 -22.38
C ARG A 69 2.21 -0.83 -21.68
N GLY A 70 1.38 -0.17 -22.49
CA GLY A 70 0.17 0.53 -22.07
C GLY A 70 0.40 1.97 -21.63
N LYS A 71 -0.60 2.60 -21.02
CA LYS A 71 -0.56 4.02 -20.60
C LYS A 71 0.56 4.37 -19.61
N ARG A 72 1.15 3.36 -18.98
CA ARG A 72 2.23 3.47 -17.98
C ARG A 72 3.58 2.98 -18.52
N ALA A 73 3.66 2.71 -19.83
CA ALA A 73 4.86 2.15 -20.45
C ALA A 73 6.09 3.01 -20.10
N ASN A 74 7.22 2.33 -19.87
CA ASN A 74 8.49 2.93 -19.48
C ASN A 74 8.50 3.61 -18.11
N HIS A 75 7.41 3.61 -17.33
CA HIS A 75 7.41 4.11 -15.96
C HIS A 75 7.36 2.98 -14.93
N SER A 76 7.97 3.18 -13.77
CA SER A 76 7.84 2.30 -12.60
C SER A 76 6.71 2.77 -11.67
N PRO A 77 6.16 1.90 -10.80
CA PRO A 77 5.20 2.34 -9.80
C PRO A 77 5.69 3.48 -8.91
N ALA A 78 6.98 3.48 -8.51
CA ALA A 78 7.56 4.56 -7.72
C ALA A 78 7.55 5.89 -8.49
N GLU A 79 7.97 5.88 -9.77
CA GLU A 79 7.97 7.08 -10.61
C GLU A 79 6.55 7.64 -10.82
N LEU A 80 5.55 6.78 -10.99
CA LEU A 80 4.16 7.19 -11.19
C LEU A 80 3.55 7.92 -9.98
N VAL A 81 4.08 7.67 -8.77
CA VAL A 81 3.65 8.35 -7.54
C VAL A 81 4.63 9.44 -7.10
N GLY A 82 5.61 9.79 -7.94
CA GLY A 82 6.58 10.85 -7.67
C GLY A 82 7.69 10.49 -6.69
N ILE A 83 7.91 9.19 -6.41
CA ILE A 83 9.03 8.74 -5.58
C ILE A 83 10.29 8.67 -6.44
N VAL A 84 11.33 9.38 -6.01
CA VAL A 84 12.67 9.29 -6.63
C VAL A 84 13.30 7.96 -6.23
N VAL A 85 13.56 7.11 -7.21
CA VAL A 85 14.26 5.84 -7.02
C VAL A 85 15.77 6.10 -7.07
N PRO A 86 16.54 5.82 -6.01
CA PRO A 86 18.00 5.91 -6.03
C PRO A 86 18.62 5.06 -7.15
N ALA A 87 19.68 5.57 -7.77
CA ALA A 87 20.46 4.82 -8.76
C ALA A 87 21.12 3.59 -8.15
N ASP A 88 21.56 3.69 -6.89
CA ASP A 88 22.01 2.54 -6.12
C ASP A 88 20.82 1.77 -5.54
N HIS A 89 20.48 0.67 -6.19
CA HIS A 89 19.39 -0.19 -5.79
C HIS A 89 19.60 -0.90 -4.43
N PHE A 90 20.84 -1.00 -3.94
CA PHE A 90 21.09 -1.62 -2.63
C PHE A 90 20.59 -0.74 -1.48
N THR A 91 20.57 0.59 -1.63
CA THR A 91 19.95 1.48 -0.63
C THR A 91 18.46 1.17 -0.40
N LEU A 92 17.77 0.60 -1.39
CA LEU A 92 16.35 0.26 -1.30
C LEU A 92 16.09 -1.11 -0.64
N LEU A 93 17.09 -1.99 -0.60
CA LEU A 93 16.98 -3.32 0.00
C LEU A 93 17.34 -3.32 1.49
N GLY A 94 17.71 -2.17 2.04
CA GLY A 94 17.96 -2.00 3.46
C GLY A 94 19.09 -2.84 4.09
N PRO A 95 20.15 -3.34 3.39
CA PRO A 95 21.34 -3.69 4.13
C PRO A 95 21.84 -2.39 4.76
N ALA A 96 21.70 -2.25 6.08
CA ALA A 96 22.54 -1.32 6.81
C ALA A 96 23.97 -1.58 6.32
N PRO A 97 24.75 -0.54 5.95
CA PRO A 97 26.12 -0.75 5.54
C PRO A 97 26.77 -1.60 6.63
N LYS A 98 27.24 -2.81 6.27
CA LYS A 98 28.10 -3.57 7.16
C LYS A 98 29.32 -2.69 7.33
N VAL A 99 29.36 -2.00 8.48
CA VAL A 99 30.38 -1.12 9.01
C VAL A 99 31.60 -0.97 8.09
N ALA A 100 31.84 0.23 7.60
CA ALA A 100 33.14 0.59 7.01
C ALA A 100 34.22 0.27 8.05
N ILE A 101 34.96 -0.83 7.82
CA ILE A 101 36.22 -1.13 8.49
C ILE A 101 37.32 -0.45 7.68
#